data_AF-A0A929SRW7-F1
#
_entry.id   AF-A0A929SRW7-F1
#
_cell.length_a   1.000
_cell.length_b   1.000
_cell.length_c   1.000
_cell.angle_alpha   90.00
_cell.angle_beta   90.00
_cell.angle_gamma   90.00
#
_symmetry.space_group_name_H-M   'P 1'
#
loop_
_entity.id
_entity.type
_entity.pdbx_description
1 polymer ?
#
loop_
_entity_poly.entity_id
_entity_poly.type
_entity_poly.pdbx_seq_one_letter_code
_entity_poly.pdbx_strand_id
1 'polypeptide(L)'
;MNIGNYDFEDINAIDIPLFNDHLERLLNGEEVEMPTFNFKTGKKEYSGKKTKLEHDEILLLEGIHCLNDKLTERIDKKNKYKIYISALTTLNVDYFNRISSTDTRLIRRIVRDYHTRNYNALHTLKMWYSVRRGEKKNIFPYQEEADYMFNSSVIYEIAALKKHIVPLLEEITDDKEEYSEARRLLSFLQYFEDIDDNLVPNNSLIREFLTGSIYEL
;
A
#
# COMPACT_ATOMS: atom_id res chain seq x y z
N MET A 1 -6.84 -21.03 24.03
CA MET A 1 -6.98 -19.60 24.32
C MET A 1 -5.90 -18.88 23.53
N ASN A 2 -6.23 -18.43 22.31
CA ASN A 2 -5.29 -17.65 21.51
C ASN A 2 -5.21 -16.25 22.12
N ILE A 3 -4.02 -15.87 22.57
CA ILE A 3 -3.70 -14.49 22.94
C ILE A 3 -3.85 -13.71 21.62
N GLY A 4 -4.99 -13.03 21.50
CA GLY A 4 -5.50 -12.48 20.24
C GLY A 4 -4.60 -11.38 19.71
N ASN A 5 -4.03 -11.59 18.53
CA ASN A 5 -3.44 -10.51 17.76
C ASN A 5 -4.58 -9.52 17.42
N TYR A 6 -4.44 -8.27 17.86
CA TYR A 6 -5.36 -7.20 17.48
C TYR A 6 -5.37 -7.04 15.96
N ASP A 7 -6.55 -7.10 15.34
CA ASP A 7 -6.73 -6.83 13.91
C ASP A 7 -6.84 -5.31 13.70
N PHE A 8 -5.69 -4.65 13.62
CA PHE A 8 -5.60 -3.22 13.34
C PHE A 8 -6.00 -2.85 11.90
N GLU A 9 -6.21 -3.82 11.02
CA GLU A 9 -6.67 -3.59 9.66
C GLU A 9 -8.21 -3.62 9.56
N ASP A 10 -8.93 -4.00 10.60
CA ASP A 10 -10.41 -3.98 10.59
C ASP A 10 -10.94 -2.54 10.63
N ILE A 11 -11.99 -2.24 9.86
CA ILE A 11 -12.59 -0.90 9.84
C ILE A 11 -13.11 -0.48 11.24
N ASN A 12 -13.50 -1.44 12.08
CA ASN A 12 -13.96 -1.17 13.43
C ASN A 12 -12.82 -0.82 14.41
N ALA A 13 -11.56 -0.93 13.98
CA ALA A 13 -10.42 -0.39 14.73
C ALA A 13 -10.32 1.14 14.60
N ILE A 14 -11.03 1.75 13.64
CA ILE A 14 -11.13 3.19 13.46
C ILE A 14 -12.29 3.71 14.32
N ASP A 15 -12.09 4.86 14.98
CA ASP A 15 -13.18 5.61 15.61
C ASP A 15 -13.95 6.39 14.54
N ILE A 16 -14.84 5.67 13.85
CA ILE A 16 -15.67 6.18 12.77
C ILE A 16 -16.53 7.39 13.21
N PRO A 17 -17.16 7.39 14.41
CA PRO A 17 -17.88 8.57 14.90
C PRO A 17 -17.02 9.83 14.97
N LEU A 18 -15.83 9.76 15.58
CA LEU A 18 -14.92 10.91 15.66
C LEU A 18 -14.42 11.31 14.28
N PHE A 19 -14.09 10.34 13.44
CA PHE A 19 -13.60 10.60 12.07
C PHE A 19 -14.64 11.36 11.25
N ASN A 20 -15.91 10.95 11.28
CA ASN A 20 -16.98 11.63 10.55
C ASN A 20 -17.28 13.02 11.14
N ASP A 21 -17.28 13.18 12.47
CA ASP A 21 -17.42 14.50 13.10
C ASP A 21 -16.34 15.47 12.61
N HIS A 22 -15.08 15.04 12.59
CA HIS A 22 -13.99 15.87 12.10
C HIS A 22 -14.12 16.21 10.62
N LEU A 23 -14.55 15.26 9.77
CA LEU A 23 -14.78 15.52 8.36
C LEU A 23 -15.91 16.54 8.14
N GLU A 24 -17.04 16.40 8.82
CA GLU A 24 -18.16 17.35 8.71
C GLU A 24 -17.73 18.76 9.11
N ARG A 25 -17.02 18.88 10.23
CA ARG A 25 -16.52 20.16 10.75
C ARG A 25 -15.52 20.80 9.80
N LEU A 26 -14.56 20.04 9.27
CA LEU A 26 -13.62 20.53 8.27
C LEU A 26 -14.32 21.00 6.99
N LEU A 27 -15.27 20.22 6.47
CA LEU A 27 -16.03 20.58 5.27
C LEU A 27 -16.93 21.81 5.48
N ASN A 28 -17.28 22.12 6.73
CA ASN A 28 -17.99 23.36 7.11
C ASN A 28 -17.04 24.53 7.41
N GLY A 29 -15.72 24.37 7.24
CA GLY A 29 -14.72 25.40 7.49
C GLY A 29 -14.38 25.61 8.98
N GLU A 30 -14.68 24.65 9.84
CA GLU A 30 -14.33 24.70 11.26
C GLU A 30 -12.92 24.16 11.55
N GLU A 31 -12.36 24.54 12.69
CA GLU A 31 -11.11 23.97 13.20
C GLU A 31 -11.35 22.65 13.94
N VAL A 32 -10.55 21.63 13.63
CA VAL A 32 -10.50 20.36 14.38
C VAL A 32 -9.11 20.12 14.95
N GLU A 33 -9.02 19.46 16.09
CA GLU A 33 -7.74 19.02 16.65
C GLU A 33 -7.49 17.57 16.23
N MET A 34 -6.46 17.34 15.41
CA MET A 34 -6.20 16.02 14.85
C MET A 34 -5.50 15.12 15.88
N PRO A 35 -6.11 13.97 16.27
CA PRO A 35 -5.44 13.02 17.12
C PRO A 35 -4.35 12.27 16.34
N THR A 36 -3.28 11.92 17.03
CA THR A 36 -2.28 10.97 16.56
C THR A 36 -2.42 9.66 17.32
N PHE A 37 -2.31 8.52 16.63
CA PHE A 37 -2.32 7.22 17.29
C PHE A 37 -0.93 6.87 17.81
N ASN A 38 -0.81 6.62 19.11
CA ASN A 38 0.43 6.16 19.72
C ASN A 38 0.46 4.62 19.75
N PHE A 39 1.30 4.03 18.91
CA PHE A 39 1.46 2.57 18.81
C PHE A 39 2.03 1.91 20.06
N LYS A 40 2.75 2.64 20.92
CA LYS A 40 3.29 2.11 22.19
C LYS A 40 2.21 1.98 23.25
N THR A 41 1.32 2.96 23.34
CA THR A 41 0.25 3.00 24.35
C THR A 41 -1.08 2.43 23.84
N GLY A 42 -1.23 2.29 22.51
CA GLY A 42 -2.47 1.87 21.85
C GLY A 42 -3.59 2.90 21.97
N LYS A 43 -3.26 4.16 22.21
CA LYS A 43 -4.23 5.23 22.51
C LYS A 43 -4.05 6.42 21.58
N LYS A 44 -5.12 7.21 21.46
CA LYS A 44 -5.09 8.52 20.80
C LYS A 44 -4.43 9.54 21.71
N GLU A 45 -3.59 10.37 21.12
CA GLU A 45 -2.93 11.49 21.76
C GLU A 45 -3.25 12.77 20.98
N TYR A 46 -3.47 13.85 21.72
CA TYR A 46 -3.83 15.15 21.21
C TYR A 46 -2.67 16.11 21.47
N SER A 47 -2.15 16.69 20.40
CA SER A 47 -0.94 17.53 20.46
C SER A 47 -1.24 19.02 20.65
N GLY A 48 -2.52 19.42 20.65
CA GLY A 48 -2.96 20.81 20.52
C GLY A 48 -2.97 21.33 19.08
N LYS A 49 -2.44 20.55 18.12
CA LYS A 49 -2.35 20.98 16.72
C LYS A 49 -3.74 20.95 16.07
N LYS A 50 -4.21 22.14 15.71
CA LYS A 50 -5.47 22.32 14.98
C LYS A 50 -5.26 22.33 13.48
N THR A 51 -6.31 21.98 12.76
CA THR A 51 -6.37 22.00 11.28
C THR A 51 -7.73 22.54 10.87
N LYS A 52 -7.75 23.33 9.81
CA LYS A 52 -8.93 23.91 9.18
C LYS A 52 -8.78 23.74 7.68
N LEU A 53 -9.89 23.47 7.00
CA LEU A 53 -9.93 23.43 5.54
C LEU A 53 -10.31 24.83 5.04
N GLU A 54 -9.49 25.41 4.17
CA GLU A 54 -9.85 26.66 3.50
C GLU A 54 -10.79 26.41 2.31
N HIS A 55 -11.51 27.45 1.89
CA HIS A 55 -12.58 27.35 0.89
C HIS A 55 -12.16 26.83 -0.49
N ASP A 56 -10.87 26.90 -0.81
CA ASP A 56 -10.23 26.52 -2.07
C ASP A 56 -9.34 25.28 -1.92
N GLU A 57 -9.39 24.62 -0.77
CA GLU A 57 -8.64 23.39 -0.49
C GLU A 57 -9.51 22.13 -0.63
N ILE A 58 -8.83 21.00 -0.83
CA ILE A 58 -9.45 19.67 -0.87
C ILE A 58 -8.91 18.81 0.28
N LEU A 59 -9.77 17.95 0.82
CA LEU A 59 -9.34 16.90 1.76
C LEU A 59 -8.92 15.65 0.98
N LEU A 60 -7.65 15.30 1.07
CA LEU A 60 -7.13 14.04 0.57
C LEU A 60 -7.10 13.00 1.69
N LEU A 61 -7.84 11.90 1.52
CA LEU A 61 -7.85 10.76 2.44
C LEU A 61 -7.15 9.57 1.80
N GLU A 62 -6.07 9.09 2.42
CA GLU A 62 -5.36 7.89 2.00
C GLU A 62 -5.52 6.79 3.05
N GLY A 63 -5.85 5.57 2.60
CA GLY A 63 -5.94 4.42 3.47
C GLY A 63 -6.68 3.25 2.85
N ILE A 64 -6.51 2.07 3.46
CA ILE A 64 -7.09 0.81 2.98
C ILE A 64 -8.63 0.77 3.04
N HIS A 65 -9.25 1.66 3.80
CA HIS A 65 -10.72 1.72 3.97
C HIS A 65 -11.38 2.88 3.19
N CYS A 66 -10.62 3.69 2.44
CA CYS A 66 -11.16 4.92 1.83
C CYS A 66 -12.26 4.68 0.78
N LEU A 67 -12.35 3.47 0.20
CA LEU A 67 -13.45 3.12 -0.72
C LEU A 67 -14.73 2.67 0.02
N ASN A 68 -14.60 2.27 1.28
CA ASN A 68 -15.71 1.76 2.09
C ASN A 68 -16.59 2.92 2.56
N ASP A 69 -17.85 2.95 2.11
CA ASP A 69 -18.82 4.00 2.49
C ASP A 69 -19.02 4.12 4.00
N LYS A 70 -18.80 3.05 4.77
CA LYS A 70 -18.88 3.07 6.24
C LYS A 70 -17.85 4.02 6.86
N LEU A 71 -16.68 4.22 6.25
CA LEU A 71 -15.66 5.13 6.77
C LEU A 71 -16.15 6.59 6.79
N THR A 72 -16.91 6.98 5.76
CA THR A 72 -17.38 8.36 5.54
C THR A 72 -18.91 8.45 5.49
N GLU A 73 -19.59 7.65 6.31
CA GLU A 73 -21.04 7.41 6.22
C GLU A 73 -21.89 8.68 6.39
N ARG A 74 -21.37 9.73 7.06
CA ARG A 74 -22.09 11.00 7.24
C ARG A 74 -21.90 11.98 6.09
N ILE A 75 -20.92 11.75 5.23
CA ILE A 75 -20.63 12.65 4.11
C ILE A 75 -21.47 12.22 2.90
N ASP A 76 -22.13 13.17 2.24
CA ASP A 76 -22.91 12.92 1.01
C ASP A 76 -22.00 12.42 -0.11
N LYS A 77 -22.44 11.43 -0.90
CA LYS A 77 -21.67 10.85 -2.02
C LYS A 77 -21.25 11.90 -3.04
N LYS A 78 -22.07 12.94 -3.28
CA LYS A 78 -21.75 14.02 -4.24
C LYS A 78 -20.52 14.85 -3.85
N ASN A 79 -20.14 14.80 -2.56
CA ASN A 79 -18.98 15.51 -2.02
C ASN A 79 -17.72 14.62 -1.97
N LYS A 80 -17.77 13.43 -2.57
CA LYS A 80 -16.68 12.45 -2.57
C LYS A 80 -16.23 12.18 -4.00
N TYR A 81 -14.94 11.94 -4.15
CA TYR A 81 -14.37 11.38 -5.35
C TYR A 81 -13.39 10.28 -4.95
N LYS A 82 -13.70 9.04 -5.31
CA LYS A 82 -12.99 7.84 -4.87
C LYS A 82 -12.04 7.36 -5.95
N ILE A 83 -10.76 7.23 -5.59
CA ILE A 83 -9.73 6.73 -6.49
C ILE A 83 -9.23 5.38 -5.96
N TYR A 84 -9.27 4.35 -6.80
CA TYR A 84 -8.65 3.06 -6.52
C TYR A 84 -7.33 2.95 -7.27
N ILE A 85 -6.22 2.78 -6.53
CA ILE A 85 -4.89 2.58 -7.09
C ILE A 85 -4.50 1.12 -6.97
N SER A 86 -4.14 0.49 -8.08
CA SER A 86 -3.70 -0.91 -8.09
C SER A 86 -2.57 -1.14 -9.10
N ALA A 87 -1.67 -2.07 -8.80
CA ALA A 87 -0.64 -2.51 -9.74
C ALA A 87 -1.13 -3.76 -10.45
N LEU A 88 -1.89 -3.57 -11.54
CA LEU A 88 -2.46 -4.65 -12.35
C LEU A 88 -1.54 -4.93 -13.53
N THR A 89 -0.59 -5.85 -13.32
CA THR A 89 0.30 -6.31 -14.38
C THR A 89 -0.49 -7.01 -15.49
N THR A 90 -0.31 -6.55 -16.72
CA THR A 90 -0.97 -7.11 -17.93
C THR A 90 -0.01 -7.92 -18.81
N LEU A 91 1.26 -8.02 -18.41
CA LEU A 91 2.28 -8.77 -19.12
C LEU A 91 2.11 -10.28 -18.98
N ASN A 92 2.49 -10.98 -20.04
CA ASN A 92 2.60 -12.43 -20.04
C ASN A 92 4.06 -12.84 -20.26
N VAL A 93 4.45 -13.96 -19.65
CA VAL A 93 5.75 -14.62 -19.90
C VAL A 93 5.72 -15.28 -21.28
N ASP A 94 4.59 -15.91 -21.62
CA ASP A 94 4.32 -16.50 -22.92
C ASP A 94 2.81 -16.44 -23.24
N TYR A 95 2.35 -17.14 -24.28
CA TYR A 95 0.94 -17.12 -24.69
C TYR A 95 -0.05 -17.67 -23.63
N PHE A 96 0.42 -18.47 -22.68
CA PHE A 96 -0.41 -19.19 -21.72
C PHE A 96 -0.14 -18.77 -20.27
N ASN A 97 1.06 -18.27 -19.98
CA ASN A 97 1.51 -17.92 -18.64
C ASN A 97 1.50 -16.40 -18.43
N ARG A 98 0.54 -15.92 -17.63
CA ARG A 98 0.47 -14.50 -17.24
C ARG A 98 1.39 -14.20 -16.06
N ILE A 99 1.95 -13.00 -16.04
CA ILE A 99 2.62 -12.51 -14.84
C ILE A 99 1.56 -12.19 -13.78
N SER A 100 1.70 -12.80 -12.60
CA SER A 100 0.79 -12.57 -11.49
C SER A 100 0.94 -11.15 -10.94
N SER A 101 -0.13 -10.36 -10.96
CA SER A 101 -0.16 -9.06 -10.28
C SER A 101 0.09 -9.20 -8.77
N THR A 102 -0.18 -10.38 -8.18
CA THR A 102 0.15 -10.66 -6.77
C THR A 102 1.67 -10.69 -6.58
N ASP A 103 2.41 -11.32 -7.48
CA ASP A 103 3.87 -11.39 -7.39
C ASP A 103 4.51 -10.03 -7.64
N THR A 104 4.03 -9.29 -8.64
CA THR A 104 4.50 -7.91 -8.88
C THR A 104 4.31 -7.03 -7.64
N ARG A 105 3.16 -7.11 -6.99
CA ARG A 105 2.87 -6.34 -5.75
C ARG A 105 3.75 -6.79 -4.58
N LEU A 106 4.02 -8.09 -4.46
CA LEU A 106 4.94 -8.61 -3.45
C LEU A 106 6.37 -8.11 -3.68
N ILE A 107 6.84 -8.11 -4.93
CA ILE A 107 8.17 -7.61 -5.29
C ILE A 107 8.30 -6.13 -4.91
N ARG A 108 7.34 -5.28 -5.33
CA ARG A 108 7.30 -3.86 -4.92
C ARG A 108 7.35 -3.71 -3.40
N ARG A 109 6.57 -4.52 -2.68
CA ARG A 109 6.48 -4.46 -1.23
C ARG A 109 7.80 -4.83 -0.54
N ILE A 110 8.48 -5.89 -1.00
CA ILE A 110 9.77 -6.30 -0.44
C ILE A 110 10.80 -5.19 -0.60
N VAL A 111 10.93 -4.63 -1.80
CA VAL A 111 11.89 -3.54 -2.07
C VAL A 111 11.56 -2.31 -1.23
N ARG A 112 10.29 -1.88 -1.21
CA ARG A 112 9.84 -0.75 -0.40
C ARG A 112 10.10 -0.95 1.09
N ASP A 113 9.67 -2.08 1.64
CA ASP A 113 9.75 -2.35 3.08
C ASP A 113 11.23 -2.45 3.54
N TYR A 114 12.13 -2.94 2.68
CA TYR A 114 13.57 -2.93 2.92
C TYR A 114 14.14 -1.50 2.99
N HIS A 115 13.87 -0.67 1.98
CA HIS A 115 14.44 0.68 1.92
C HIS A 115 13.83 1.66 2.92
N THR A 116 12.52 1.57 3.19
CA THR A 116 11.79 2.60 3.95
C THR A 116 11.45 2.20 5.39
N ARG A 117 11.40 0.89 5.70
CA ARG A 117 10.92 0.38 6.99
C ARG A 117 11.94 -0.48 7.73
N ASN A 118 13.12 -0.68 7.15
CA ASN A 118 14.18 -1.53 7.71
C ASN A 118 13.69 -2.97 8.01
N TYR A 119 12.76 -3.48 7.20
CA TYR A 119 12.31 -4.87 7.26
C TYR A 119 13.03 -5.69 6.19
N ASN A 120 13.54 -6.86 6.56
CA ASN A 120 14.11 -7.79 5.58
C ASN A 120 13.02 -8.52 4.78
N ALA A 121 13.40 -9.11 3.64
CA ALA A 121 12.47 -9.82 2.76
C ALA A 121 11.73 -10.97 3.49
N LEU A 122 12.41 -11.66 4.41
CA LEU A 122 11.81 -12.72 5.22
C LEU A 122 10.61 -12.22 6.04
N HIS A 123 10.72 -11.05 6.67
CA HIS A 123 9.62 -10.45 7.41
C HIS A 123 8.43 -10.13 6.50
N THR A 124 8.68 -9.55 5.32
CA THR A 124 7.62 -9.23 4.36
C THR A 124 6.92 -10.50 3.84
N LEU A 125 7.66 -11.57 3.53
CA LEU A 125 7.10 -12.85 3.10
C LEU A 125 6.20 -13.47 4.19
N LYS A 126 6.64 -13.45 5.46
CA LYS A 126 5.84 -13.89 6.62
C LYS A 126 4.50 -13.20 6.70
N MET A 127 4.50 -11.89 6.49
CA MET A 127 3.29 -11.07 6.61
C MET A 127 2.38 -11.14 5.36
N TRP A 128 2.88 -11.62 4.23
CA TRP A 128 2.19 -11.52 2.95
C TRP A 128 0.81 -12.18 2.92
N TYR A 129 0.68 -13.36 3.53
CA TYR A 129 -0.62 -14.03 3.63
C TYR A 129 -1.63 -13.21 4.43
N SER A 130 -1.21 -12.57 5.52
CA SER A 130 -2.09 -11.74 6.33
C SER A 130 -2.54 -10.51 5.56
N VAL A 131 -1.62 -9.83 4.90
CA VAL A 131 -1.91 -8.68 4.02
C VAL A 131 -2.93 -9.06 2.96
N ARG A 132 -2.75 -10.18 2.26
CA ARG A 132 -3.68 -10.64 1.22
C ARG A 132 -5.07 -10.95 1.77
N ARG A 133 -5.17 -11.44 3.00
CA ARG A 133 -6.47 -11.61 3.67
C ARG A 133 -7.11 -10.26 3.99
N GLY A 134 -6.33 -9.31 4.50
CA GLY A 134 -6.77 -7.93 4.75
C GLY A 134 -7.32 -7.27 3.48
N GLU A 135 -6.60 -7.36 2.37
CA GLU A 135 -7.03 -6.84 1.07
C GLU A 135 -8.36 -7.45 0.59
N LYS A 136 -8.49 -8.78 0.68
CA LYS A 136 -9.70 -9.50 0.28
C LYS A 136 -10.92 -9.13 1.14
N LYS A 137 -10.70 -8.80 2.41
CA LYS A 137 -11.76 -8.44 3.35
C LYS A 137 -12.14 -6.95 3.26
N ASN A 138 -11.14 -6.08 3.16
CA ASN A 138 -11.29 -4.65 3.43
C ASN A 138 -11.21 -3.79 2.16
N ILE A 139 -10.60 -4.27 1.07
CA ILE A 139 -10.33 -3.47 -0.13
C ILE A 139 -11.13 -3.99 -1.33
N PHE A 140 -10.93 -5.25 -1.73
CA PHE A 140 -11.52 -5.80 -2.96
C PHE A 140 -13.05 -5.76 -3.01
N PRO A 141 -13.80 -5.93 -1.90
CA PRO A 141 -15.25 -5.80 -1.94
C PRO A 141 -15.75 -4.40 -2.35
N TYR A 142 -14.91 -3.37 -2.22
CA TYR A 142 -15.26 -1.97 -2.46
C TYR A 142 -14.57 -1.38 -3.69
N GLN A 143 -13.77 -2.15 -4.43
CA GLN A 143 -12.99 -1.62 -5.55
C GLN A 143 -13.87 -1.04 -6.67
N GLU A 144 -15.07 -1.61 -6.88
CA GLU A 144 -16.04 -1.17 -7.89
C GLU A 144 -16.82 0.08 -7.46
N GLU A 145 -16.65 0.55 -6.22
CA GLU A 145 -17.22 1.81 -5.72
C GLU A 145 -16.34 3.02 -6.09
N ALA A 146 -15.20 2.80 -6.76
CA ALA A 146 -14.30 3.87 -7.17
C ALA A 146 -14.82 4.60 -8.41
N ASP A 147 -14.76 5.93 -8.38
CA ASP A 147 -15.07 6.79 -9.53
C ASP A 147 -13.96 6.70 -10.60
N TYR A 148 -12.73 6.43 -10.17
CA TYR A 148 -11.59 6.25 -11.06
C TYR A 148 -10.66 5.12 -10.60
N MET A 149 -10.30 4.24 -11.54
CA MET A 149 -9.29 3.21 -11.33
C MET A 149 -7.99 3.63 -11.99
N PHE A 150 -6.93 3.75 -11.19
CA PHE A 150 -5.59 4.06 -11.66
C PHE A 150 -4.68 2.82 -11.57
N ASN A 151 -4.26 2.33 -12.74
CA ASN A 151 -3.29 1.24 -12.82
C ASN A 151 -1.87 1.81 -12.70
N SER A 152 -1.21 1.56 -11.57
CA SER A 152 0.16 2.01 -11.32
C SER A 152 1.22 1.02 -11.81
N SER A 153 0.85 -0.04 -12.54
CA SER A 153 1.80 -0.98 -13.14
C SER A 153 2.59 -0.34 -14.28
N VAL A 154 3.86 -0.73 -14.41
CA VAL A 154 4.76 -0.24 -15.46
C VAL A 154 5.46 -1.43 -16.09
N ILE A 155 5.48 -1.50 -17.42
CA ILE A 155 5.90 -2.70 -18.17
C ILE A 155 7.31 -3.19 -17.82
N TYR A 156 8.24 -2.28 -17.49
CA TYR A 156 9.63 -2.61 -17.20
C TYR A 156 9.93 -2.76 -15.70
N GLU A 157 8.93 -2.69 -14.82
CA GLU A 157 9.16 -2.59 -13.38
C GLU A 157 9.90 -3.80 -12.79
N ILE A 158 9.61 -5.00 -13.26
CA ILE A 158 10.24 -6.22 -12.72
C ILE A 158 11.73 -6.23 -13.07
N ALA A 159 12.06 -5.87 -14.32
CA ALA A 159 13.43 -5.74 -14.79
C ALA A 159 14.20 -4.64 -14.05
N ALA A 160 13.54 -3.53 -13.72
CA ALA A 160 14.15 -2.45 -12.93
C ALA A 160 14.37 -2.84 -11.45
N LEU A 161 13.44 -3.59 -10.86
CA LEU A 161 13.49 -3.98 -9.44
C LEU A 161 14.33 -5.23 -9.19
N LYS A 162 14.59 -6.06 -10.20
CA LYS A 162 15.24 -7.37 -10.08
C LYS A 162 16.57 -7.32 -9.30
N LYS A 163 17.53 -6.49 -9.71
CA LYS A 163 18.83 -6.34 -9.03
C LYS A 163 18.73 -5.91 -7.56
N HIS A 164 17.65 -5.25 -7.16
CA HIS A 164 17.41 -4.80 -5.79
C HIS A 164 16.77 -5.89 -4.94
N ILE A 165 15.92 -6.74 -5.52
CA ILE A 165 15.22 -7.80 -4.79
C ILE A 165 15.97 -9.13 -4.74
N VAL A 166 16.73 -9.49 -5.79
CA VAL A 166 17.44 -10.79 -5.86
C VAL A 166 18.34 -11.02 -4.64
N PRO A 167 19.22 -10.08 -4.24
CA PRO A 167 20.07 -10.28 -3.06
C PRO A 167 19.27 -10.51 -1.79
N LEU A 168 18.15 -9.80 -1.61
CA LEU A 168 17.30 -9.92 -0.42
C LEU A 168 16.62 -11.29 -0.32
N LEU A 169 16.27 -11.90 -1.46
CA LEU A 169 15.68 -13.23 -1.50
C LEU A 169 16.73 -14.33 -1.31
N GLU A 170 17.97 -14.13 -1.77
CA GLU A 170 19.08 -15.07 -1.60
C GLU A 170 19.56 -15.18 -0.14
N GLU A 171 19.34 -14.16 0.69
CA GLU A 171 19.58 -14.20 2.13
C GLU A 171 18.68 -15.20 2.88
N ILE A 172 17.57 -15.64 2.27
CA ILE A 172 16.64 -16.57 2.88
C ILE A 172 17.14 -18.00 2.65
N THR A 173 17.50 -18.67 3.75
CA THR A 173 18.04 -20.04 3.78
C THR A 173 16.94 -21.10 3.96
N ASP A 174 17.28 -22.35 3.69
CA ASP A 174 16.37 -23.51 3.64
C ASP A 174 15.81 -23.96 5.00
N ASP A 175 16.35 -23.43 6.10
CA ASP A 175 15.81 -23.59 7.45
C ASP A 175 14.58 -22.71 7.72
N LYS A 176 14.17 -21.85 6.77
CA LYS A 176 12.97 -21.00 6.88
C LYS A 176 11.78 -21.57 6.13
N GLU A 177 10.58 -21.44 6.70
CA GLU A 177 9.32 -21.86 6.04
C GLU A 177 9.10 -21.12 4.71
N GLU A 178 9.52 -19.85 4.64
CA GLU A 178 9.38 -18.99 3.46
C GLU A 178 10.41 -19.26 2.36
N TYR A 179 11.37 -20.16 2.58
CA TYR A 179 12.42 -20.47 1.59
C TYR A 179 11.83 -20.89 0.24
N SER A 180 10.79 -21.71 0.26
CA SER A 180 10.12 -22.18 -0.97
C SER A 180 9.58 -21.02 -1.82
N GLU A 181 8.94 -20.03 -1.20
CA GLU A 181 8.44 -18.83 -1.87
C GLU A 181 9.58 -17.93 -2.36
N ALA A 182 10.67 -17.79 -1.59
CA ALA A 182 11.84 -17.05 -2.04
C ALA A 182 12.46 -17.67 -3.30
N ARG A 183 12.62 -19.00 -3.33
CA ARG A 183 13.12 -19.74 -4.51
C ARG A 183 12.15 -19.67 -5.69
N ARG A 184 10.84 -19.69 -5.46
CA ARG A 184 9.82 -19.49 -6.50
C ARG A 184 9.97 -18.11 -7.15
N LEU A 185 10.09 -17.05 -6.34
CA LEU A 185 10.28 -15.68 -6.84
C LEU A 185 11.61 -15.53 -7.58
N LEU A 186 12.71 -16.08 -7.07
CA LEU A 186 14.00 -16.09 -7.76
C LEU A 186 13.91 -16.79 -9.11
N SER A 187 13.23 -17.93 -9.20
CA SER A 187 13.03 -18.66 -10.47
C SER A 187 12.19 -17.84 -11.45
N PHE A 188 11.17 -17.12 -10.96
CA PHE A 188 10.39 -16.19 -11.78
C PHE A 188 11.24 -15.00 -12.28
N LEU A 189 12.12 -14.45 -11.46
CA LEU A 189 12.98 -13.32 -11.82
C LEU A 189 14.03 -13.67 -12.88
N GLN A 190 14.35 -14.96 -13.09
CA GLN A 190 15.28 -15.41 -14.13
C GLN A 190 14.78 -15.12 -15.56
N TYR A 191 13.48 -14.92 -15.76
CA TYR A 191 12.90 -14.59 -17.06
C TYR A 191 13.12 -13.13 -17.48
N PHE A 192 13.74 -12.31 -16.64
CA PHE A 192 13.93 -10.87 -16.88
C PHE A 192 15.40 -10.49 -16.90
N GLU A 193 15.78 -9.64 -17.85
CA GLU A 193 17.06 -8.96 -17.84
C GLU A 193 17.02 -7.74 -16.92
N ASP A 194 18.15 -7.40 -16.29
CA ASP A 194 18.25 -6.23 -15.42
C ASP A 194 18.31 -4.94 -16.25
N ILE A 195 17.67 -3.89 -15.75
CA ILE A 195 17.76 -2.54 -16.32
C ILE A 195 18.62 -1.67 -15.39
N ASP A 196 19.52 -0.88 -15.97
CA ASP A 196 20.27 0.14 -15.23
C ASP A 196 19.30 1.21 -14.67
N ASP A 197 19.48 1.62 -13.42
CA ASP A 197 18.60 2.59 -12.77
C ASP A 197 18.67 3.95 -13.49
N ASN A 198 19.78 4.26 -14.16
CA ASN A 198 19.93 5.48 -14.94
C ASN A 198 19.04 5.53 -16.19
N LEU A 199 18.58 4.37 -16.69
CA LEU A 199 17.69 4.28 -17.84
C LEU A 199 16.21 4.43 -17.46
N VAL A 200 15.87 4.31 -16.17
CA VAL A 200 14.51 4.53 -15.69
C VAL A 200 14.20 6.03 -15.78
N PRO A 201 13.10 6.47 -16.40
CA PRO A 201 12.73 7.88 -16.41
C PRO A 201 12.62 8.45 -14.99
N ASN A 202 13.09 9.68 -14.77
CA ASN A 202 13.06 10.33 -13.46
C ASN A 202 11.63 10.66 -12.97
N ASN A 203 10.66 10.70 -13.90
CA ASN A 203 9.22 10.85 -13.64
C ASN A 203 8.46 9.51 -13.58
N SER A 204 9.16 8.37 -13.59
CA SER A 204 8.51 7.06 -13.47
C SER A 204 8.05 6.81 -12.04
N LEU A 205 6.84 6.24 -11.87
CA LEU A 205 6.33 5.82 -10.55
C LEU A 205 7.23 4.78 -9.87
N ILE A 206 7.98 3.98 -10.64
CA ILE A 206 8.89 2.99 -10.07
C ILE A 206 10.06 3.64 -9.32
N ARG A 207 10.31 4.93 -9.55
CA ARG A 207 11.30 5.70 -8.78
C ARG A 207 10.96 5.80 -7.30
N GLU A 208 9.73 5.53 -6.88
CA GLU A 208 9.36 5.38 -5.46
C GLU A 208 10.14 4.24 -4.77
N PHE A 209 10.42 3.17 -5.51
CA PHE A 209 11.15 1.99 -5.01
C PHE A 209 12.65 2.08 -5.25
N LEU A 210 13.09 3.08 -6.02
CA LEU A 210 14.46 3.32 -6.43
C LEU A 210 14.91 4.70 -5.91
N THR A 211 16.02 5.21 -6.44
CA THR A 211 16.47 6.58 -6.21
C THR A 211 16.25 7.44 -7.45
N GLY A 212 16.40 8.76 -7.36
CA GLY A 212 16.40 9.66 -8.53
C GLY A 212 15.01 10.03 -9.07
N SER A 213 13.98 9.97 -8.23
CA SER A 213 12.66 10.56 -8.52
C SER A 213 12.77 12.09 -8.64
N ILE A 214 11.99 12.69 -9.55
CA ILE A 214 11.76 14.15 -9.54
C ILE A 214 10.72 14.58 -8.51
N TYR A 215 9.93 13.62 -8.00
CA TYR A 215 8.98 13.87 -6.94
C TYR A 215 9.72 13.83 -5.60
N GLU A 216 9.57 14.89 -4.80
CA GLU A 216 9.97 14.87 -3.40
C GLU A 216 9.04 13.93 -2.64
N LEU A 217 9.62 12.95 -1.94
CA LEU A 217 8.93 11.99 -1.07
C LEU A 217 9.01 12.47 0.39
#